data_AF-A0A7J3A7H1-F1
#
_entry.id   AF-A0A7J3A7H1-F1
#
_cell.length_a   1.000
_cell.length_b   1.000
_cell.length_c   1.000
_cell.angle_alpha   90.00
_cell.angle_beta   90.00
_cell.angle_gamma   90.00
#
_symmetry.space_group_name_H-M   'P 1'
#
loop_
_entity.id
_entity.type
_entity.pdbx_description
1 polymer ?
#
loop_
_entity_poly.entity_id
_entity_poly.type
_entity_poly.pdbx_seq_one_letter_code
_entity_poly.pdbx_strand_id
1 'polypeptide(L)'
;MFEHYLKYGKEALEYLSKYREVAKRVKEVVETYCKDAKVYVFGSTLKGRFTAASDIDLLIVCDEICRDEAERLKVKVLRSLGYSVPIQIHIATTKEFKEWYLRFVEEIEEV
;
A
#
# COMPACT_ATOMS: atom_id res chain seq x y z
N MET A 1 24.83 -3.79 -17.10
CA MET A 1 24.48 -2.97 -15.92
C MET A 1 23.28 -2.07 -16.19
N PHE A 2 23.22 -1.35 -17.32
CA PHE A 2 22.05 -0.53 -17.71
C PHE A 2 20.77 -1.33 -18.05
N GLU A 3 20.88 -2.49 -18.69
CA GLU A 3 19.70 -3.30 -19.05
C GLU A 3 18.89 -3.77 -17.84
N HIS A 4 19.56 -4.04 -16.71
CA HIS A 4 18.87 -4.53 -15.52
C HIS A 4 17.98 -3.47 -14.89
N TYR A 5 18.42 -2.20 -14.90
CA TYR A 5 17.64 -1.04 -14.43
C TYR A 5 16.41 -0.77 -15.29
N LEU A 6 16.54 -0.90 -16.61
CA LEU A 6 15.40 -0.72 -17.53
C LEU A 6 14.34 -1.79 -17.33
N LYS A 7 14.76 -3.04 -17.08
CA LYS A 7 13.83 -4.15 -16.79
C LYS A 7 13.08 -3.93 -15.47
N TYR A 8 13.78 -3.59 -14.38
CA TYR A 8 13.14 -3.30 -13.10
C TYR A 8 12.19 -2.11 -13.18
N GLY A 9 12.58 -1.05 -13.90
CA GLY A 9 11.72 0.12 -14.05
C GLY A 9 10.44 -0.16 -14.83
N LYS A 10 10.49 -1.04 -15.83
CA LYS A 10 9.30 -1.47 -16.57
C LYS A 10 8.35 -2.29 -15.68
N GLU A 11 8.89 -3.20 -14.89
CA GLU A 11 8.10 -4.03 -13.96
C GLU A 11 7.41 -3.18 -12.86
N ALA A 12 8.13 -2.21 -12.29
CA ALA A 12 7.55 -1.27 -11.33
C ALA A 12 6.39 -0.46 -11.92
N LEU A 13 6.55 0.06 -13.15
CA LEU A 13 5.50 0.80 -13.86
C LEU A 13 4.27 -0.08 -14.15
N GLU A 14 4.46 -1.37 -14.45
CA GLU A 14 3.36 -2.32 -14.62
C GLU A 14 2.55 -2.48 -13.33
N TYR A 15 3.21 -2.64 -12.18
CA TYR A 15 2.52 -2.70 -10.87
C TYR A 15 1.81 -1.38 -10.54
N LEU A 16 2.47 -0.25 -10.74
CA LEU A 16 1.88 1.08 -10.51
C LEU A 16 0.64 1.30 -11.38
N SER A 17 0.65 0.86 -12.65
CA SER A 17 -0.53 0.94 -13.52
C SER A 17 -1.71 0.09 -13.04
N LYS A 18 -1.43 -0.93 -12.22
CA LYS A 18 -2.40 -1.87 -11.64
C LYS A 18 -2.55 -1.71 -10.13
N TYR A 19 -2.30 -0.51 -9.59
CA TYR A 19 -2.31 -0.28 -8.15
C TYR A 19 -3.61 -0.73 -7.47
N ARG A 20 -4.76 -0.63 -8.14
CA ARG A 20 -6.05 -1.12 -7.62
C ARG A 20 -6.05 -2.64 -7.41
N GLU A 21 -5.48 -3.40 -8.34
CA GLU A 21 -5.35 -4.86 -8.21
C GLU A 21 -4.40 -5.21 -7.08
N VAL A 22 -3.27 -4.49 -6.97
CA VAL A 22 -2.32 -4.63 -5.87
C VAL A 22 -3.00 -4.36 -4.53
N ALA A 23 -3.71 -3.24 -4.40
CA ALA A 23 -4.41 -2.85 -3.19
C ALA A 23 -5.51 -3.85 -2.79
N LYS A 24 -6.26 -4.40 -3.74
CA LYS A 24 -7.24 -5.47 -3.49
C LYS A 24 -6.58 -6.73 -2.91
N ARG A 25 -5.45 -7.16 -3.48
CA ARG A 25 -4.70 -8.31 -2.94
C ARG A 25 -4.17 -8.02 -1.54
N VAL A 26 -3.74 -6.79 -1.25
CA VAL A 26 -3.38 -6.40 0.12
C VAL A 26 -4.59 -6.51 1.04
N LYS A 27 -5.76 -5.98 0.64
CA LYS A 27 -7.00 -6.07 1.42
C LYS A 27 -7.37 -7.50 1.77
N GLU A 28 -7.36 -8.42 0.81
CA GLU A 28 -7.62 -9.84 1.05
C GLU A 28 -6.71 -10.43 2.14
N VAL A 29 -5.41 -10.08 2.14
CA VAL A 29 -4.46 -10.55 3.16
C VAL A 29 -4.76 -9.92 4.52
N VAL A 30 -5.07 -8.63 4.54
CA VAL A 30 -5.36 -7.85 5.75
C VAL A 30 -6.64 -8.33 6.44
N GLU A 31 -7.68 -8.62 5.67
CA GLU A 31 -8.96 -9.13 6.18
C GLU A 31 -8.84 -10.49 6.89
N THR A 32 -7.75 -11.25 6.62
CA THR A 32 -7.45 -12.47 7.38
C THR A 32 -7.01 -12.22 8.83
N TYR A 33 -6.65 -10.97 9.17
CA TYR A 33 -6.22 -10.54 10.50
C TYR A 33 -7.21 -9.59 11.16
N CYS A 34 -7.71 -8.62 10.39
CA CYS A 34 -8.62 -7.58 10.87
C CYS A 34 -9.77 -7.49 9.88
N LYS A 35 -10.90 -8.11 10.22
CA LYS A 35 -12.05 -8.24 9.31
C LYS A 35 -12.67 -6.89 8.94
N ASP A 36 -12.61 -5.93 9.85
CA ASP A 36 -13.17 -4.59 9.65
C ASP A 36 -12.12 -3.60 9.13
N ALA A 37 -10.95 -4.09 8.71
CA ALA A 37 -9.90 -3.24 8.17
C ALA A 37 -10.34 -2.58 6.87
N LYS A 38 -10.00 -1.30 6.75
CA LYS A 38 -10.17 -0.55 5.50
C LYS A 38 -8.83 -0.31 4.86
N VAL A 39 -8.74 -0.52 3.55
CA VAL A 39 -7.52 -0.30 2.79
C VAL A 39 -7.74 0.84 1.81
N TYR A 40 -6.82 1.79 1.86
CA TYR A 40 -6.83 2.97 1.02
C TYR A 40 -5.55 3.05 0.21
N VAL A 41 -5.67 3.50 -1.03
CA VAL A 41 -4.54 4.00 -1.82
C VAL A 41 -4.53 5.51 -1.68
N PHE A 42 -3.35 6.11 -1.49
CA PHE A 42 -3.25 7.55 -1.36
C PHE A 42 -1.96 8.10 -2.00
N GLY A 43 -1.73 9.40 -1.80
CA GLY A 43 -0.44 10.01 -2.12
C GLY A 43 -0.17 10.11 -3.61
N SER A 44 1.09 9.93 -3.99
CA SER A 44 1.55 10.16 -5.37
C SER A 44 0.97 9.15 -6.37
N THR A 45 0.51 7.99 -5.87
CA THR A 45 -0.10 6.92 -6.68
C THR A 45 -1.34 7.40 -7.42
N LEU A 46 -2.18 8.21 -6.77
CA LEU A 46 -3.44 8.70 -7.36
C LEU A 46 -3.23 9.89 -8.31
N LYS A 47 -2.16 10.67 -8.11
CA LYS A 47 -1.86 11.87 -8.93
C LYS A 47 -1.46 11.56 -10.39
N GLY A 48 -1.42 10.28 -10.79
CA GLY A 48 -1.21 9.84 -12.17
C GLY A 48 0.18 10.13 -12.75
N ARG A 49 1.12 10.64 -11.94
CA ARG A 49 2.50 10.99 -12.31
C ARG A 49 3.50 10.09 -11.58
N PHE A 50 3.28 8.78 -11.60
CA PHE A 50 4.21 7.83 -11.01
C PHE A 50 5.37 7.54 -11.98
N THR A 51 6.57 7.46 -11.42
CA THR A 51 7.79 7.07 -12.13
C THR A 51 8.15 5.64 -11.74
N ALA A 52 9.12 5.03 -12.42
CA ALA A 52 9.67 3.73 -12.02
C ALA A 52 10.26 3.68 -10.60
N ALA A 53 10.45 4.84 -9.95
CA ALA A 53 10.90 4.97 -8.57
C ALA A 53 9.76 5.30 -7.59
N SER A 54 8.50 5.33 -8.05
CA SER A 54 7.34 5.57 -7.21
C SER A 54 6.88 4.29 -6.53
N ASP A 55 6.41 4.42 -5.29
CA ASP A 55 5.77 3.34 -4.53
C ASP A 55 4.24 3.52 -4.53
N ILE A 56 3.53 2.40 -4.40
CA ILE A 56 2.09 2.35 -4.15
C ILE A 56 1.88 2.57 -2.65
N ASP A 57 1.48 3.79 -2.30
CA ASP A 57 1.20 4.19 -0.92
C ASP A 57 -0.15 3.61 -0.47
N LEU A 58 -0.09 2.69 0.50
CA LEU A 58 -1.26 2.00 1.05
C LEU A 58 -1.45 2.38 2.51
N LEU A 59 -2.67 2.78 2.89
CA LEU A 59 -3.07 3.01 4.27
C LEU A 59 -4.08 1.95 4.69
N ILE A 60 -3.73 1.16 5.70
CA ILE A 60 -4.60 0.20 6.35
C ILE A 60 -5.11 0.82 7.65
N VAL A 61 -6.43 0.95 7.76
CA VAL A 61 -7.08 1.44 8.98
C VAL A 61 -7.66 0.25 9.73
N CYS A 62 -7.13 -0.04 10.92
CA CYS A 62 -7.59 -1.11 11.79
C CYS A 62 -7.31 -0.75 13.26
N ASP A 63 -8.34 -0.82 14.11
CA ASP A 63 -8.22 -0.49 15.55
C ASP A 63 -7.80 -1.69 16.42
N GLU A 64 -7.96 -2.92 15.91
CA GLU A 64 -7.78 -4.17 16.67
C GLU A 64 -6.36 -4.76 16.59
N ILE A 65 -5.41 -4.05 15.97
CA ILE A 65 -4.03 -4.53 15.75
C ILE A 65 -3.06 -3.77 16.66
N CYS A 66 -2.27 -4.50 17.44
CA CYS A 66 -1.15 -3.91 18.18
C CYS A 66 0.07 -3.68 17.27
N ARG A 67 1.07 -2.94 17.77
CA ARG A 67 2.25 -2.58 16.97
C ARG A 67 3.04 -3.79 16.45
N ASP A 68 3.20 -4.83 17.26
CA ASP A 68 3.93 -6.04 16.84
C ASP A 68 3.17 -6.84 15.77
N GLU A 69 1.83 -6.85 15.84
CA GLU A 69 0.97 -7.48 14.84
C GLU A 69 0.98 -6.70 13.52
N ALA A 70 1.01 -5.37 13.60
CA ALA A 70 1.13 -4.48 12.44
C ALA A 70 2.42 -4.78 11.64
N GLU A 71 3.56 -4.92 12.32
CA GLU A 71 4.82 -5.26 11.65
C GLU A 71 4.79 -6.67 11.04
N ARG A 72 4.20 -7.65 11.73
CA ARG A 72 4.00 -9.00 11.16
C ARG A 72 3.09 -8.99 9.94
N LEU A 73 2.04 -8.17 9.96
CA LEU A 73 1.12 -8.01 8.84
C LEU A 73 1.85 -7.44 7.62
N LYS A 74 2.66 -6.39 7.79
CA LYS A 74 3.49 -5.84 6.69
C LYS A 74 4.37 -6.89 6.04
N VAL A 75 5.09 -7.68 6.85
CA VAL A 75 5.96 -8.76 6.34
C VAL A 75 5.15 -9.81 5.58
N LYS A 76 3.97 -10.16 6.06
CA LYS A 76 3.11 -11.16 5.40
C LYS A 76 2.53 -10.63 4.08
N VAL A 77 2.11 -9.37 4.04
CA VAL A 77 1.67 -8.71 2.80
C VAL A 77 2.80 -8.73 1.77
N LEU A 78 4.00 -8.28 2.14
CA LEU A 78 5.18 -8.29 1.26
C LEU A 78 5.50 -9.71 0.74
N ARG A 79 5.44 -10.73 1.61
CA ARG A 79 5.63 -12.12 1.18
C ARG A 79 4.54 -12.63 0.22
N SER A 80 3.30 -12.20 0.41
CA SER A 80 2.16 -12.63 -0.40
C SER A 80 2.15 -12.01 -1.79
N LEU A 81 2.62 -10.76 -1.92
CA LEU A 81 2.67 -10.06 -3.20
C LEU A 81 3.99 -10.27 -3.94
N GLY A 82 5.08 -10.52 -3.21
CA GLY A 82 6.44 -10.58 -3.74
C GLY A 82 7.23 -9.32 -3.39
N TYR A 83 8.51 -9.50 -3.05
CA TYR A 83 9.39 -8.41 -2.60
C TYR A 83 9.75 -7.39 -3.68
N SER A 84 9.43 -7.65 -4.96
CA SER A 84 9.66 -6.72 -6.07
C SER A 84 8.52 -5.73 -6.30
N VAL A 85 7.39 -5.90 -5.60
CA VAL A 85 6.26 -4.98 -5.74
C VAL A 85 6.58 -3.67 -4.99
N PRO A 86 6.55 -2.50 -5.66
CA PRO A 86 6.87 -1.23 -5.03
C PRO A 86 5.69 -0.76 -4.19
N ILE A 87 5.55 -1.25 -2.96
CA ILE A 87 4.47 -0.87 -2.03
C ILE A 87 5.05 -0.27 -0.74
N GLN A 88 4.39 0.77 -0.26
CA GLN A 88 4.65 1.36 1.04
C GLN A 88 3.40 1.23 1.91
N ILE A 89 3.50 0.44 2.98
CA ILE A 89 2.35 0.12 3.85
C ILE A 89 2.39 0.97 5.13
N HIS A 90 1.34 1.76 5.30
CA HIS A 90 1.00 2.48 6.51
C HIS A 90 -0.12 1.74 7.24
N ILE A 91 -0.03 1.61 8.56
CA ILE A 91 -1.08 1.05 9.40
C ILE A 91 -1.43 2.11 10.44
N ALA A 92 -2.72 2.40 10.59
CA ALA A 92 -3.22 3.42 11.48
C ALA A 92 -4.52 2.97 12.16
N THR A 93 -4.80 3.55 13.31
CA THR A 93 -6.12 3.48 13.95
C THR A 93 -7.12 4.37 13.21
N THR A 94 -8.41 4.14 13.41
CA THR A 94 -9.49 5.02 12.93
C THR A 94 -9.30 6.45 13.42
N LYS A 95 -8.75 6.61 14.63
CA LYS A 95 -8.41 7.92 15.20
C LYS A 95 -7.31 8.61 14.40
N GLU A 96 -6.17 7.97 14.20
CA GLU A 96 -5.05 8.51 13.43
C GLU A 96 -5.44 8.80 11.98
N PHE A 97 -6.27 7.95 11.38
CA PHE A 97 -6.83 8.18 10.06
C PHE A 97 -7.57 9.52 9.98
N LYS A 98 -8.52 9.75 10.90
CA LYS A 98 -9.36 10.95 10.91
C LYS A 98 -8.61 12.21 11.33
N GLU A 99 -7.74 12.11 12.33
CA GLU A 99 -7.08 13.26 12.94
C GLU A 99 -5.80 13.67 12.20
N TRP A 100 -5.14 12.73 11.53
CA TRP A 100 -3.88 12.97 10.82
C TRP A 100 -4.07 12.82 9.31
N TYR A 101 -4.29 11.60 8.81
CA TYR A 101 -4.22 11.33 7.36
C TYR A 101 -5.20 12.18 6.55
N LEU A 102 -6.47 12.28 6.95
CA LEU A 102 -7.46 13.10 6.25
C LEU A 102 -7.14 14.60 6.21
N ARG A 103 -6.20 15.09 7.04
CA ARG A 103 -5.76 16.49 7.02
C ARG A 103 -4.61 16.76 6.05
N PHE A 104 -3.77 15.76 5.79
CA PHE A 104 -2.54 15.92 5.00
C PHE A 104 -2.62 15.26 3.63
N VAL A 105 -3.53 14.30 3.46
CA VAL A 105 -3.71 13.58 2.20
C VAL A 105 -4.72 14.33 1.34
N GLU A 106 -4.26 14.82 0.19
CA GLU A 106 -5.11 15.52 -0.79
C GLU A 106 -6.07 14.55 -1.52
N GLU A 107 -5.58 13.37 -1.89
CA GLU A 107 -6.33 12.35 -2.64
C GLU A 107 -6.17 10.99 -1.96
N ILE A 108 -7.30 10.32 -1.76
CA ILE A 108 -7.39 8.99 -1.16
C ILE A 108 -8.54 8.21 -1.80
N GLU A 109 -8.31 6.93 -2.08
CA GLU A 109 -9.28 6.01 -2.68
C GLU A 109 -9.37 4.75 -1.81
N GLU A 110 -10.58 4.41 -1.36
CA GLU A 110 -10.84 3.13 -0.68
C GLU A 110 -10.99 2.01 -1.72
N VAL A 111 -10.42 0.84 -1.44
CA VAL A 111 -10.40 -0.31 -2.37
C VAL A 111 -11.05 -1.54 -1.75
#